data_AF-A0A4P8QS73-F1
#
_entry.id   AF-A0A4P8QS73-F1
#
_cell.length_a   1.000
_cell.length_b   1.000
_cell.length_c   1.000
_cell.angle_alpha   90.00
_cell.angle_beta   90.00
_cell.angle_gamma   90.00
#
_symmetry.space_group_name_H-M   'P 1'
#
loop_
_entity.id
_entity.type
_entity.pdbx_description
1 polymer ?
#
loop_
_entity_poly.entity_id
_entity_poly.type
_entity_poly.pdbx_seq_one_letter_code
_entity_poly.pdbx_strand_id
1 'polypeptide(L)' 'MLTVNGCPKLTPCRFPASSPQTNGELNNQLDETEAALADCADQVDLTIACQDRADAPTGLNQKRE' A
#
# COMPACT_ATOMS: atom_id res chain seq x y z
N MET A 1 23.00 -13.25 -9.09
CA MET A 1 21.56 -13.09 -8.82
C MET A 1 21.14 -11.77 -9.44
N LEU A 2 20.21 -11.79 -10.41
CA LEU A 2 19.67 -10.57 -11.01
C LEU A 2 18.44 -10.16 -10.20
N THR A 3 18.55 -9.08 -9.43
CA THR A 3 17.38 -8.46 -8.79
C THR A 3 16.71 -7.58 -9.84
N VAL A 4 15.52 -7.98 -10.29
CA VAL A 4 14.69 -7.09 -11.11
C VAL A 4 14.14 -6.04 -10.15
N ASN A 5 14.72 -4.84 -10.16
CA ASN A 5 14.30 -3.72 -9.31
C ASN A 5 12.98 -3.16 -9.83
N GLY A 6 11.87 -3.82 -9.50
CA GLY A 6 10.51 -3.36 -9.78
C GLY A 6 9.82 -2.87 -8.50
N CYS A 7 8.67 -2.23 -8.65
CA CYS A 7 7.87 -1.81 -7.50
C CYS A 7 7.42 -2.99 -6.65
N PRO A 8 7.37 -2.83 -5.32
CA PRO A 8 6.89 -3.88 -4.44
C PRO A 8 5.46 -4.26 -4.81
N LYS A 9 5.18 -5.57 -4.83
CA LYS A 9 3.83 -6.07 -5.05
C LYS A 9 2.98 -5.73 -3.83
N LEU A 10 1.87 -5.02 -4.05
CA LEU A 10 0.90 -4.74 -2.99
C LEU A 10 0.36 -6.06 -2.42
N THR A 11 0.37 -6.19 -1.10
CA THR A 11 -0.32 -7.29 -0.42
C THR A 11 -1.78 -6.92 -0.18
N PRO A 12 -2.73 -7.87 -0.26
CA PRO A 12 -4.13 -7.56 0.03
C PRO A 12 -4.28 -6.99 1.43
N CYS A 13 -4.98 -5.87 1.54
CA CYS A 13 -5.30 -5.29 2.84
C CYS A 13 -6.13 -6.27 3.66
N ARG A 14 -5.72 -6.44 4.93
CA ARG A 14 -6.36 -7.37 5.87
C ARG A 14 -6.96 -6.56 7.00
N PHE A 15 -8.24 -6.81 7.25
CA PHE A 15 -8.93 -6.31 8.42
C PHE A 15 -9.06 -7.44 9.45
N PRO A 16 -9.01 -7.12 10.75
CA PRO A 16 -9.30 -8.10 11.79
C PRO A 16 -10.74 -8.62 11.64
N ALA A 17 -10.96 -9.89 11.97
CA ALA A 17 -12.31 -10.45 12.01
C ALA A 17 -13.14 -9.75 13.11
N SER A 18 -14.42 -9.49 12.82
CA SER A 18 -15.29 -8.72 13.70
C SER A 18 -16.48 -9.51 14.23
N SER A 19 -16.65 -9.47 15.55
CA SER A 19 -17.80 -10.05 16.26
C SER A 19 -17.91 -9.46 17.69
N PRO A 20 -18.02 -8.13 17.86
CA PRO A 20 -18.06 -7.52 19.18
C PRO A 20 -19.38 -7.86 19.89
N GLN A 21 -19.30 -8.22 21.17
CA GLN A 21 -20.45 -8.55 22.01
C GLN A 21 -20.84 -7.40 22.95
N THR A 22 -19.95 -6.43 23.13
CA THR A 22 -20.18 -5.25 23.97
C THR A 22 -19.83 -3.97 23.24
N ASN A 23 -20.35 -2.84 23.71
CA ASN A 23 -19.97 -1.53 23.16
C ASN A 23 -18.49 -1.21 23.39
N GLY A 24 -17.89 -1.73 24.47
CA GLY A 24 -16.45 -1.60 24.71
C GLY A 24 -15.64 -2.35 23.66
N GLU A 25 -16.02 -3.60 23.36
CA GLU A 25 -15.42 -4.38 22.28
C GLU A 25 -15.64 -3.75 20.90
N LEU A 26 -16.82 -3.16 20.66
CA LEU A 26 -17.10 -2.43 19.42
C LEU A 26 -16.18 -1.23 19.26
N ASN A 27 -15.95 -0.44 20.32
CA ASN A 27 -15.04 0.70 20.27
C ASN A 27 -13.59 0.25 20.05
N ASN A 28 -13.13 -0.79 20.74
CA ASN A 28 -11.78 -1.32 20.51
C ASN A 28 -11.62 -1.82 19.06
N GLN A 29 -12.65 -2.48 18.53
CA GLN A 29 -12.64 -2.95 17.16
C GLN A 29 -12.68 -1.82 16.13
N LEU A 30 -13.33 -0.69 16.45
CA LEU A 30 -13.27 0.51 15.64
C LEU A 30 -11.82 1.00 15.53
N ASP A 31 -11.14 1.15 16.67
CA ASP A 31 -9.75 1.59 16.73
C ASP A 31 -8.83 0.63 15.94
N GLU A 32 -9.00 -0.68 16.10
CA GLU A 32 -8.23 -1.70 15.36
C GLU A 32 -8.49 -1.65 13.85
N THR A 33 -9.73 -1.39 13.44
CA THR A 33 -10.12 -1.28 12.03
C THR A 33 -9.54 -0.03 11.39
N GLU A 34 -9.57 1.09 12.11
CA GLU A 34 -8.97 2.35 11.65
C GLU A 34 -7.45 2.24 11.51
N ALA A 35 -6.77 1.57 12.46
CA ALA A 35 -5.35 1.29 12.36
C ALA A 35 -5.02 0.40 11.15
N ALA A 36 -5.76 -0.70 10.95
CA ALA A 36 -5.58 -1.58 9.79
C ALA A 36 -5.84 -0.86 8.44
N LEU A 37 -6.76 0.11 8.44
CA LEU A 37 -7.02 0.95 7.27
C LEU A 37 -5.85 1.89 6.99
N ALA A 38 -5.29 2.53 8.02
CA ALA A 38 -4.12 3.41 7.87
C ALA A 38 -2.91 2.64 7.31
N ASP A 39 -2.61 1.47 7.87
CA ASP A 39 -1.51 0.61 7.40
C ASP A 39 -1.70 0.16 5.94
N CYS A 40 -2.95 -0.09 5.53
CA CYS A 40 -3.30 -0.43 4.16
C CYS A 40 -3.09 0.77 3.21
N ALA A 41 -3.54 1.96 3.62
CA ALA A 41 -3.39 3.19 2.83
C ALA A 41 -1.90 3.51 2.58
N ASP A 42 -1.06 3.39 3.61
CA ASP A 42 0.38 3.60 3.49
C ASP A 42 1.02 2.66 2.45
N GLN A 43 0.60 1.38 2.42
CA GLN A 43 1.10 0.43 1.42
C GLN A 43 0.67 0.81 -0.01
N VAL A 44 -0.59 1.22 -0.18
CA VAL A 44 -1.14 1.64 -1.48
C VAL A 44 -0.38 2.88 -1.99
N ASP A 45 -0.21 3.88 -1.14
CA ASP A 45 0.49 5.12 -1.47
C ASP A 45 1.95 4.87 -1.84
N LEU A 46 2.65 4.01 -1.11
CA LEU A 46 4.01 3.60 -1.43
C LEU A 46 4.09 2.88 -2.79
N THR A 47 3.14 2.00 -3.10
CA THR A 47 3.10 1.31 -4.39
C THR A 47 2.84 2.29 -5.53
N ILE A 48 1.86 3.19 -5.39
CA ILE A 48 1.54 4.22 -6.40
C ILE A 48 2.75 5.13 -6.61
N ALA A 49 3.35 5.65 -5.54
CA ALA A 49 4.51 6.52 -5.63
C ALA A 49 5.72 5.84 -6.27
N CYS A 50 5.82 4.51 -6.20
CA CYS A 50 6.82 3.76 -6.96
C CYS A 50 6.46 3.67 -8.44
N GLN A 51 5.20 3.33 -8.76
CA GLN A 51 4.71 3.20 -10.13
C GLN A 51 4.87 4.52 -10.88
N ASP A 52 4.49 5.65 -10.27
CA ASP A 52 4.65 6.99 -10.84
C ASP A 52 6.12 7.31 -11.21
N ARG A 53 7.08 6.86 -10.39
CA ARG A 53 8.52 7.03 -10.68
C ARG A 53 9.01 6.11 -11.79
N ALA A 54 8.44 4.91 -11.90
CA ALA A 54 8.76 3.95 -12.95
C ALA A 54 8.20 4.39 -14.31
N ASP A 55 7.00 4.99 -14.31
CA ASP A 55 6.32 5.49 -15.50
C ASP A 55 6.79 6.88 -15.93
N ALA A 56 7.51 7.60 -15.06
CA ALA A 56 8.12 8.87 -15.41
C ALA A 56 9.02 8.70 -16.66
N PRO A 57 8.83 9.50 -17.72
CA PRO A 57 9.57 9.34 -18.95
C PRO A 57 11.06 9.49 -18.65
N THR A 58 11.79 8.39 -18.80
CA THR A 58 13.24 8.41 -18.69
C THR A 58 13.72 9.24 -19.88
N GLY A 59 14.40 10.36 -19.62
CA GLY A 59 14.93 11.28 -20.64
C GLY A 59 16.03 10.71 -21.54
N LEU A 60 15.94 9.42 -21.91
CA LEU A 60 16.83 8.70 -22.81
C LEU A 60 16.14 8.45 -24.16
N ASN A 61 15.52 9.48 -24.73
CA ASN A 61 15.13 9.51 -26.14
C ASN A 61 15.35 10.90 -26.76
N GLN A 62 16.44 11.57 -26.37
CA GLN A 62 16.85 12.81 -27.02
C GLN A 62 18.38 12.89 -27.13
N LYS A 63 18.95 12.06 -28.03
CA LYS A 63 20.28 12.19 -28.69
C LYS A 63 20.63 10.89 -29.42
N ARG A 64 19.89 10.57 -30.48
CA ARG A 64 20.42 9.76 -31.60
C ARG A 64 19.93 10.43 -32.89
N GLU A 65 20.59 11.54 -33.20
CA GLU A 65 20.70 12.12 -34.55
C GLU A 65 21.91 11.49 -35.23
#